data_AF-A0A0P1AD00-F1
#
_entry.id   AF-A0A0P1AD00-F1
#
_cell.length_a   1.000
_cell.length_b   1.000
_cell.length_c   1.000
_cell.angle_alpha   90.00
_cell.angle_beta   90.00
_cell.angle_gamma   90.00
#
_symmetry.space_group_name_H-M   'P 1'
#
loop_
_entity.id
_entity.type
_entity.pdbx_description
1 polymer ?
#
loop_
_entity_poly.entity_id
_entity_poly.type
_entity_poly.pdbx_seq_one_letter_code
_entity_poly.pdbx_strand_id
1 'polypeptide(L)'
;MMFVFFVFVVLTCALGLICVASLIQQRDLQLQRLALRSLHGNEHDSVNQRVDSIDKVKYRSKAQSDFENFECVGWKAQRNCSSDGGPDPMNDRACNATVYNSESGFCEIRDKITGELHQVMKMHCNSLRSDVMFRCDEFATFLSYGRIAIEYVHDTTFSMKKCRKQLVEDQTCNSNDTIKTNLEVHNANRSDYLPGMAYERGIVVVVYENVLLSVYALVRSLRSLGCTLPVELWYKRSETDPMNPLLRDLTSRYGAYIREIRDPRAATYYTKTYAVFYSAFDQVLLLDADNFAVRNPTYLFDTSEFQTTGAIFWPDFWHFKKTIFNIQPTSFVWEVFDLQPVDMFEQESGQVLIDRKKHVKALNVLMYYAFHPHVFERLRLVWGDKDLFRFAWLKTASSFHMIETPPGAAGVKLPDQNIFCGVTMVQHDPKRGIVFLHRNQQKLSSNSRDKVWAHIQEFRVDEVNLEEYDIRGANGGRCFPNFKRCFGKDMDYEKAFTVQAIDKLPFANLEQQLLNFVHEAMSL
;
A
#
# COMPACT_ATOMS: atom_id res chain seq x y z
N MET A 1 -26.63 -44.94 -34.35
CA MET A 1 -27.36 -44.45 -33.16
C MET A 1 -26.45 -44.09 -31.98
N MET A 2 -25.37 -44.86 -31.70
CA MET A 2 -24.44 -44.55 -30.60
C MET A 2 -23.62 -43.25 -30.73
N PHE A 3 -23.25 -42.84 -31.95
CA PHE A 3 -22.40 -41.66 -32.16
C PHE A 3 -23.11 -40.34 -31.85
N VAL A 4 -24.41 -40.25 -32.15
CA VAL A 4 -25.25 -39.08 -31.87
C VAL A 4 -25.47 -38.91 -30.36
N PHE A 5 -25.60 -40.01 -29.63
CA PHE A 5 -25.75 -39.99 -28.17
C PHE A 5 -24.48 -39.51 -27.47
N PHE A 6 -23.30 -39.89 -27.98
CA PHE A 6 -22.01 -39.46 -27.43
C PHE A 6 -21.78 -37.96 -27.62
N VAL A 7 -22.10 -37.41 -28.80
CA VAL A 7 -21.99 -35.96 -29.06
C VAL A 7 -22.94 -35.15 -28.17
N PHE A 8 -24.16 -35.66 -27.93
CA PHE A 8 -25.14 -35.00 -27.07
C PHE A 8 -24.71 -34.94 -25.59
N VAL A 9 -24.08 -36.01 -25.09
CA VAL A 9 -23.52 -36.05 -23.72
C VAL A 9 -22.33 -35.10 -23.57
N VAL A 10 -21.46 -35.00 -24.58
CA VAL A 10 -20.30 -34.08 -24.54
C VAL A 10 -20.76 -32.62 -24.60
N LEU A 11 -21.75 -32.29 -25.44
CA LEU A 11 -22.28 -30.93 -25.53
C LEU A 11 -23.00 -30.49 -24.23
N THR A 12 -23.75 -31.40 -23.60
CA THR A 12 -24.44 -31.11 -22.34
C THR A 12 -23.47 -30.99 -21.16
N CYS A 13 -22.37 -31.76 -21.14
CA CYS A 13 -21.28 -31.56 -20.17
C CYS A 13 -20.54 -30.23 -20.38
N ALA A 14 -20.27 -29.84 -21.62
CA ALA A 14 -19.60 -28.58 -21.94
C ALA A 14 -20.46 -27.35 -21.58
N LEU A 15 -21.76 -27.38 -21.87
CA LEU A 15 -22.71 -26.34 -21.46
C LEU A 15 -22.88 -26.29 -19.93
N GLY A 16 -22.88 -27.44 -19.26
CA GLY A 16 -22.87 -27.52 -17.80
C GLY A 16 -21.62 -26.90 -17.17
N LEU A 17 -20.44 -27.13 -17.75
CA LEU A 17 -19.16 -26.55 -17.30
C LEU A 17 -19.11 -25.02 -17.51
N ILE A 18 -19.66 -24.51 -18.62
CA ILE A 18 -19.73 -23.06 -18.90
C ILE A 18 -20.70 -22.36 -17.93
N CYS A 19 -21.82 -23.02 -17.59
CA CYS A 19 -22.80 -22.50 -16.63
C CYS A 19 -22.24 -22.49 -15.19
N VAL A 20 -21.49 -23.53 -14.81
CA VAL A 20 -20.80 -23.61 -13.51
C VAL A 20 -19.67 -22.58 -13.43
N ALA A 21 -18.89 -22.36 -14.49
CA ALA A 21 -17.86 -21.33 -14.55
C ALA A 21 -18.44 -19.92 -14.39
N SER A 22 -19.58 -19.64 -15.04
CA SER A 22 -20.29 -18.35 -14.93
C SER A 22 -20.90 -18.12 -13.54
N LEU A 23 -21.40 -19.17 -12.90
CA LEU A 23 -21.91 -19.13 -11.52
C LEU A 23 -20.80 -18.99 -10.48
N ILE A 24 -19.61 -19.57 -10.71
CA ILE A 24 -18.41 -19.37 -9.88
C ILE A 24 -17.92 -17.92 -10.00
N GLN A 25 -17.86 -17.38 -11.22
CA GLN A 25 -17.43 -16.01 -11.49
C GLN A 25 -18.39 -14.95 -10.91
N GLN A 26 -19.71 -15.20 -10.92
CA GLN A 26 -20.69 -14.34 -10.25
C GLN A 26 -20.65 -14.45 -8.72
N ARG A 27 -20.35 -15.64 -8.17
CA ARG A 27 -20.20 -15.84 -6.72
C ARG A 27 -18.91 -15.21 -6.18
N ASP A 28 -17.84 -15.18 -6.98
CA ASP A 28 -16.61 -14.44 -6.69
C ASP A 28 -16.84 -12.91 -6.63
N LEU A 29 -17.65 -12.35 -7.54
CA LEU A 29 -18.00 -10.92 -7.48
C LEU A 29 -18.84 -10.56 -6.24
N GLN A 30 -19.74 -11.44 -5.78
CA GLN A 30 -20.50 -11.21 -4.54
C GLN A 30 -19.65 -11.40 -3.28
N LEU A 31 -18.67 -12.31 -3.28
CA LEU A 31 -17.74 -12.51 -2.17
C LEU A 31 -16.72 -11.36 -2.04
N GLN A 32 -16.34 -10.73 -3.16
CA GLN A 32 -15.55 -9.48 -3.16
C GLN A 32 -16.25 -8.35 -2.39
N ARG A 33 -17.59 -8.25 -2.46
CA ARG A 33 -18.38 -7.26 -1.67
C ARG A 33 -18.30 -7.51 -0.16
N LEU A 34 -18.08 -8.75 0.29
CA LEU A 34 -17.98 -9.10 1.70
C LEU A 34 -16.56 -8.93 2.26
N ALA A 35 -15.53 -9.21 1.47
CA ALA A 35 -14.15 -8.90 1.83
C ALA A 35 -13.95 -7.37 2.02
N LEU A 36 -14.65 -6.56 1.23
CA LEU A 36 -14.66 -5.10 1.32
C LEU A 36 -15.36 -4.55 2.59
N ARG A 37 -16.35 -5.27 3.15
CA ARG A 37 -17.03 -4.84 4.40
C ARG A 37 -16.22 -5.11 5.67
N SER A 38 -15.30 -6.08 5.65
CA SER A 38 -14.43 -6.35 6.80
C SER A 38 -13.34 -5.28 7.01
N LEU A 39 -13.17 -4.36 6.05
CA LEU A 39 -12.19 -3.26 6.07
C LEU A 39 -12.84 -1.88 6.33
N HIS A 40 -14.14 -1.82 6.61
CA HIS A 40 -14.87 -0.59 6.88
C HIS A 40 -15.66 -0.70 8.19
N GLY A 41 -15.17 -0.04 9.23
CA GLY A 41 -16.05 0.52 10.26
C GLY A 41 -16.80 1.70 9.65
N ASN A 42 -18.12 1.73 9.83
CA ASN A 42 -18.97 2.83 9.36
C ASN A 42 -18.69 4.10 10.18
N GLU A 43 -17.95 5.06 9.61
CA GLU A 43 -17.98 6.48 10.01
C GLU A 43 -17.12 7.30 9.02
N HIS A 44 -17.67 7.73 7.88
CA HIS A 44 -16.92 8.56 6.92
C HIS A 44 -17.67 9.74 6.29
N ASP A 45 -18.90 10.06 6.73
CA ASP A 45 -19.76 11.01 6.01
C ASP A 45 -19.83 12.45 6.56
N SER A 46 -19.09 12.84 7.61
CA SER A 46 -19.29 14.18 8.21
C SER A 46 -18.07 15.12 8.23
N VAL A 47 -16.87 14.68 7.87
CA VAL A 47 -15.64 15.51 7.99
C VAL A 47 -15.26 16.23 6.69
N ASN A 48 -15.57 15.66 5.52
CA ASN A 48 -15.07 16.17 4.22
C ASN A 48 -15.81 17.42 3.68
N GLN A 49 -16.97 17.80 4.21
CA GLN A 49 -17.71 18.97 3.70
C GLN A 49 -17.24 20.33 4.27
N ARG A 50 -16.40 20.37 5.31
CA ARG A 50 -15.96 21.63 5.95
C ARG A 50 -14.60 22.16 5.51
N VAL A 51 -13.83 21.41 4.73
CA VAL A 51 -12.44 21.77 4.37
C VAL A 51 -12.33 22.34 2.95
N ASP A 52 -13.32 22.12 2.09
CA ASP A 52 -13.37 22.65 0.71
C ASP A 52 -13.54 24.17 0.59
N SER A 53 -13.70 24.88 1.72
CA SER A 53 -13.97 26.32 1.76
C SER A 53 -12.77 27.19 2.20
N ILE A 54 -11.65 26.61 2.64
CA ILE A 54 -10.54 27.39 3.23
C ILE A 54 -9.33 27.59 2.29
N ASP A 55 -9.15 26.79 1.23
CA ASP A 55 -8.01 26.90 0.30
C ASP A 55 -8.32 27.52 -1.08
N LYS A 56 -9.53 28.04 -1.32
CA LYS A 56 -9.97 28.50 -2.66
C LYS A 56 -9.36 29.82 -3.17
N VAL A 57 -8.44 30.49 -2.47
CA VAL A 57 -8.10 31.88 -2.82
C VAL A 57 -6.61 32.18 -3.05
N LYS A 58 -5.65 31.26 -2.90
CA LYS A 58 -4.24 31.56 -3.25
C LYS A 58 -3.57 30.39 -3.96
N TYR A 59 -3.13 30.66 -5.20
CA TYR A 59 -2.46 29.76 -6.15
C TYR A 59 -3.39 28.81 -6.94
N ARG A 60 -3.88 29.31 -8.08
CA ARG A 60 -4.40 28.47 -9.17
C ARG A 60 -3.20 27.81 -9.84
N SER A 61 -3.16 26.47 -9.88
CA SER A 61 -2.05 25.74 -10.49
C SER A 61 -2.02 25.95 -11.99
N LYS A 62 -0.82 25.89 -12.60
CA LYS A 62 -0.69 26.00 -14.06
C LYS A 62 -1.42 24.84 -14.74
N ALA A 63 -1.30 23.64 -14.18
CA ALA A 63 -2.05 22.45 -14.59
C ALA A 63 -3.57 22.63 -14.67
N GLN A 64 -4.19 23.36 -13.72
CA GLN A 64 -5.63 23.63 -13.75
C GLN A 64 -5.97 24.65 -14.83
N SER A 65 -5.11 25.64 -15.04
CA SER A 65 -5.29 26.64 -16.10
C SER A 65 -5.18 26.06 -17.51
N ASP A 66 -4.41 24.97 -17.70
CA ASP A 66 -4.26 24.32 -19.01
C ASP A 66 -5.60 23.77 -19.55
N PHE A 67 -6.49 23.28 -18.66
CA PHE A 67 -7.77 22.70 -19.07
C PHE A 67 -8.93 23.71 -19.16
N GLU A 68 -8.72 24.97 -18.74
CA GLU A 68 -9.76 26.01 -18.82
C GLU A 68 -10.06 26.45 -20.25
N ASN A 69 -9.06 26.34 -21.12
CA ASN A 69 -9.19 26.61 -22.56
C ASN A 69 -9.91 25.49 -23.30
N PHE A 70 -10.30 24.41 -22.62
CA PHE A 70 -11.03 23.31 -23.24
C PHE A 70 -12.52 23.34 -22.83
N GLU A 71 -13.38 22.92 -23.75
CA GLU A 71 -14.78 22.62 -23.49
C GLU A 71 -15.07 21.15 -23.78
N CYS A 72 -15.97 20.54 -23.01
CA CYS A 72 -16.40 19.19 -23.30
C CYS A 72 -17.36 19.19 -24.49
N VAL A 73 -17.15 18.27 -25.44
CA VAL A 73 -18.04 18.01 -26.58
C VAL A 73 -19.00 16.87 -26.28
N GLY A 74 -18.50 15.77 -25.71
CA GLY A 74 -19.34 14.65 -25.26
C GLY A 74 -18.59 13.33 -25.16
N TRP A 75 -19.32 12.31 -24.73
CA TRP A 75 -18.86 10.92 -24.74
C TRP A 75 -19.00 10.34 -26.15
N LYS A 76 -17.92 9.74 -26.66
CA LYS A 76 -17.84 9.03 -27.93
C LYS A 76 -17.73 7.54 -27.66
N ALA A 77 -18.81 6.80 -27.89
CA ALA A 77 -18.83 5.37 -27.64
C ALA A 77 -18.06 4.62 -28.73
N GLN A 78 -17.39 3.53 -28.32
CA GLN A 78 -16.56 2.71 -29.19
C GLN A 78 -16.89 1.23 -28.98
N ARG A 79 -16.72 0.43 -30.03
CA ARG A 79 -17.02 -1.01 -30.02
C ARG A 79 -15.87 -1.84 -29.43
N ASN A 80 -16.07 -3.15 -29.36
CA ASN A 80 -15.02 -4.15 -29.10
C ASN A 80 -14.24 -3.94 -27.79
N CYS A 81 -14.87 -3.36 -26.76
CA CYS A 81 -14.25 -3.11 -25.47
C CYS A 81 -12.93 -2.33 -25.53
N SER A 82 -12.79 -1.44 -26.52
CA SER A 82 -11.59 -0.65 -26.76
C SER A 82 -11.94 0.80 -27.06
N SER A 83 -11.13 1.74 -26.55
CA SER A 83 -11.25 3.16 -26.90
C SER A 83 -11.01 3.44 -28.39
N ASP A 84 -10.42 2.49 -29.12
CA ASP A 84 -10.15 2.58 -30.56
C ASP A 84 -10.85 1.45 -31.34
N GLY A 85 -11.87 0.82 -30.73
CA GLY A 85 -12.54 -0.36 -31.30
C GLY A 85 -13.54 -0.08 -32.43
N GLY A 86 -13.73 1.18 -32.79
CA GLY A 86 -14.57 1.65 -33.90
C GLY A 86 -15.82 2.39 -33.41
N PRO A 87 -16.26 3.49 -34.07
CA PRO A 87 -17.30 4.37 -33.55
C PRO A 87 -18.64 3.68 -33.34
N ASP A 88 -19.33 4.01 -32.25
CA ASP A 88 -20.69 3.54 -31.96
C ASP A 88 -21.68 4.69 -31.71
N PRO A 89 -22.07 5.45 -32.75
CA PRO A 89 -22.79 6.73 -32.59
C PRO A 89 -24.15 6.62 -31.90
N MET A 90 -24.75 5.43 -31.87
CA MET A 90 -26.03 5.21 -31.17
C MET A 90 -25.88 5.33 -29.64
N ASN A 91 -24.66 5.18 -29.12
CA ASN A 91 -24.33 5.25 -27.70
C ASN A 91 -23.48 6.49 -27.34
N ASP A 92 -23.29 7.44 -28.27
CA ASP A 92 -22.72 8.75 -27.98
C ASP A 92 -23.64 9.51 -27.02
N ARG A 93 -23.05 10.22 -26.06
CA ARG A 93 -23.81 10.94 -25.03
C ARG A 93 -23.26 12.34 -24.76
N ALA A 94 -24.12 13.22 -24.27
CA ALA A 94 -23.74 14.56 -23.85
C ALA A 94 -22.76 14.54 -22.67
N CYS A 95 -22.07 15.65 -22.44
CA CYS A 95 -21.04 15.77 -21.39
C CYS A 95 -21.53 15.49 -19.96
N ASN A 96 -22.79 15.80 -19.68
CA ASN A 96 -23.42 15.61 -18.37
C ASN A 96 -24.07 14.22 -18.21
N ALA A 97 -23.94 13.35 -19.21
CA ALA A 97 -24.41 11.98 -19.10
C ALA A 97 -23.39 11.13 -18.35
N THR A 98 -23.90 10.20 -17.56
CA THR A 98 -23.09 9.25 -16.82
C THR A 98 -22.49 8.20 -17.75
N VAL A 99 -21.19 7.97 -17.61
CA VAL A 99 -20.44 6.85 -18.17
C VAL A 99 -20.22 5.83 -17.04
N TYR A 100 -20.58 4.59 -17.32
CA TYR A 100 -20.54 3.47 -16.37
C TYR A 100 -19.35 2.56 -16.64
N ASN A 101 -19.04 1.72 -15.65
CA ASN A 101 -18.14 0.59 -15.86
C ASN A 101 -18.63 -0.31 -17.01
N SER A 102 -17.71 -1.05 -17.65
CA SER A 102 -17.98 -1.91 -18.82
C SER A 102 -18.27 -1.19 -20.14
N GLU A 103 -18.26 0.14 -20.18
CA GLU A 103 -18.38 0.90 -21.41
C GLU A 103 -16.99 1.21 -22.01
N SER A 104 -16.88 1.15 -23.34
CA SER A 104 -15.66 1.55 -24.06
C SER A 104 -15.90 2.79 -24.91
N GLY A 105 -14.91 3.68 -24.94
CA GLY A 105 -15.02 4.98 -25.60
C GLY A 105 -14.03 5.99 -25.08
N PHE A 106 -14.30 7.26 -25.33
CA PHE A 106 -13.52 8.39 -24.81
C PHE A 106 -14.39 9.63 -24.68
N CYS A 107 -13.97 10.56 -23.84
CA CYS A 107 -14.52 11.91 -23.83
C CYS A 107 -13.81 12.76 -24.90
N GLU A 108 -14.58 13.45 -25.72
CA GLU A 108 -14.08 14.41 -26.68
C GLU A 108 -14.15 15.81 -26.07
N ILE A 109 -13.02 16.51 -26.08
CA ILE A 109 -12.91 17.90 -25.64
C ILE A 109 -12.40 18.77 -26.80
N ARG A 110 -12.76 20.05 -26.81
CA ARG A 110 -12.39 21.00 -27.85
C ARG A 110 -11.60 22.16 -27.25
N ASP A 111 -10.48 22.50 -27.87
CA ASP A 111 -9.78 23.75 -27.58
C ASP A 111 -10.62 24.94 -28.06
N LYS A 112 -10.97 25.86 -27.16
CA LYS A 112 -11.84 27.02 -27.42
C LYS A 112 -11.19 28.05 -28.36
N ILE A 113 -9.88 28.06 -28.49
CA ILE A 113 -9.09 29.01 -29.29
C ILE A 113 -8.86 28.44 -30.68
N THR A 114 -8.34 27.21 -30.77
CA THR A 114 -7.97 26.60 -32.06
C THR A 114 -9.14 25.85 -32.72
N GLY A 115 -10.13 25.42 -31.94
CA GLY A 115 -11.22 24.55 -32.38
C GLY A 115 -10.81 23.08 -32.53
N GLU A 116 -9.57 22.71 -32.18
CA GLU A 116 -9.06 21.35 -32.28
C GLU A 116 -9.77 20.40 -31.31
N LEU A 117 -10.05 19.17 -31.76
CA LEU A 117 -10.67 18.13 -30.95
C LEU A 117 -9.62 17.17 -30.38
N HIS A 118 -9.74 16.85 -29.10
CA HIS A 118 -8.86 15.93 -28.40
C HIS A 118 -9.67 14.82 -27.74
N GLN A 119 -9.11 13.61 -27.76
CA GLN A 119 -9.65 12.44 -27.08
C GLN A 119 -8.98 12.30 -25.71
N VAL A 120 -9.78 12.26 -24.66
CA VAL A 120 -9.33 12.10 -23.27
C VAL A 120 -10.21 11.09 -22.55
N MET A 121 -9.81 10.65 -21.36
CA MET A 121 -10.58 9.71 -20.54
C MET A 121 -10.94 8.46 -21.34
N LYS A 122 -9.93 7.86 -21.97
CA LYS A 122 -10.08 6.67 -22.81
C LYS A 122 -10.43 5.48 -21.93
N MET A 123 -11.50 4.80 -22.28
CA MET A 123 -12.02 3.66 -21.53
C MET A 123 -12.09 2.42 -22.40
N HIS A 124 -11.71 1.32 -21.77
CA HIS A 124 -11.99 -0.05 -22.14
C HIS A 124 -13.06 -0.59 -21.19
N CYS A 125 -13.69 -1.71 -21.54
CA CYS A 125 -14.70 -2.34 -20.67
C CYS A 125 -14.19 -2.68 -19.25
N ASN A 126 -12.87 -2.80 -19.07
CA ASN A 126 -12.26 -3.09 -17.77
C ASN A 126 -11.51 -1.89 -17.15
N SER A 127 -11.63 -0.67 -17.69
CA SER A 127 -10.90 0.50 -17.15
C SER A 127 -11.35 0.91 -15.75
N LEU A 128 -12.61 0.64 -15.41
CA LEU A 128 -13.23 1.00 -14.15
C LEU A 128 -13.74 -0.23 -13.38
N ARG A 129 -13.72 -0.14 -12.05
CA ARG A 129 -14.36 -1.14 -11.18
C ARG A 129 -15.88 -1.08 -11.29
N SER A 130 -16.54 -2.15 -10.84
CA SER A 130 -17.99 -2.15 -10.67
C SER A 130 -18.43 -0.98 -9.80
N ASP A 131 -19.58 -0.39 -10.16
CA ASP A 131 -20.22 0.70 -9.42
C ASP A 131 -19.46 2.05 -9.48
N VAL A 132 -18.36 2.14 -10.24
CA VAL A 132 -17.68 3.41 -10.54
C VAL A 132 -18.30 4.02 -11.79
N MET A 133 -18.56 5.32 -11.72
CA MET A 133 -19.13 6.10 -12.80
C MET A 133 -18.55 7.51 -12.80
N PHE A 134 -18.54 8.15 -13.97
CA PHE A 134 -18.08 9.52 -14.12
C PHE A 134 -18.86 10.23 -15.23
N ARG A 135 -18.65 11.53 -15.40
CA ARG A 135 -19.15 12.31 -16.54
C ARG A 135 -18.01 12.99 -17.29
N CYS A 136 -18.18 13.18 -18.60
CA CYS A 136 -17.16 13.86 -19.40
C CYS A 136 -16.98 15.34 -19.01
N ASP A 137 -17.98 15.98 -18.39
CA ASP A 137 -17.82 17.33 -17.84
C ASP A 137 -16.84 17.43 -16.66
N GLU A 138 -16.43 16.30 -16.08
CA GLU A 138 -15.45 16.23 -15.00
C GLU A 138 -13.99 16.16 -15.50
N PHE A 139 -13.75 16.19 -16.83
CA PHE A 139 -12.43 15.97 -17.43
C PHE A 139 -11.33 16.83 -16.82
N ALA A 140 -11.59 18.11 -16.58
CA ALA A 140 -10.60 19.03 -16.02
C ALA A 140 -10.16 18.60 -14.62
N THR A 141 -11.08 18.12 -13.78
CA THR A 141 -10.78 17.63 -12.43
C THR A 141 -9.87 16.40 -12.48
N PHE A 142 -10.18 15.44 -13.36
CA PHE A 142 -9.43 14.19 -13.45
C PHE A 142 -8.06 14.36 -14.07
N LEU A 143 -7.97 15.08 -15.19
CA LEU A 143 -6.73 15.23 -15.95
C LEU A 143 -5.77 16.25 -15.30
N SER A 144 -6.27 17.17 -14.48
CA SER A 144 -5.40 18.06 -13.71
C SER A 144 -4.84 17.41 -12.45
N TYR A 145 -5.48 16.37 -11.90
CA TYR A 145 -5.09 15.77 -10.62
C TYR A 145 -3.60 15.38 -10.56
N GLY A 146 -3.15 14.51 -11.46
CA GLY A 146 -1.75 14.10 -11.53
C GLY A 146 -0.79 15.27 -11.83
N ARG A 147 -1.21 16.23 -12.66
CA ARG A 147 -0.38 17.39 -13.04
C ARG A 147 -0.17 18.37 -11.87
N ILE A 148 -1.21 18.63 -11.09
CA ILE A 148 -1.15 19.46 -9.88
C ILE A 148 -0.18 18.87 -8.86
N ALA A 149 -0.11 17.53 -8.78
CA ALA A 149 0.74 16.86 -7.81
C ALA A 149 2.21 17.30 -7.89
N ILE A 150 2.75 17.54 -9.10
CA ILE A 150 4.15 17.96 -9.31
C ILE A 150 4.42 19.38 -8.80
N GLU A 151 3.40 20.24 -8.80
CA GLU A 151 3.49 21.62 -8.31
C GLU A 151 3.29 21.72 -6.79
N TYR A 152 2.75 20.67 -6.17
CA TYR A 152 2.40 20.66 -4.76
C TYR A 152 3.64 20.66 -3.86
N VAL A 153 3.62 21.51 -2.84
CA VAL A 153 4.58 21.52 -1.73
C VAL A 153 3.79 21.37 -0.44
N HIS A 154 4.00 20.27 0.27
CA HIS A 154 3.19 19.88 1.42
C HIS A 154 3.37 20.82 2.62
N ASP A 155 4.62 21.07 3.01
CA ASP A 155 4.98 22.01 4.07
C ASP A 155 6.12 22.90 3.56
N THR A 156 5.81 24.17 3.27
CA THR A 156 6.79 25.15 2.79
C THR A 156 7.83 25.52 3.85
N THR A 157 7.56 25.19 5.11
CA THR A 157 8.48 25.37 6.25
C THR A 157 9.23 24.08 6.60
N PHE A 158 9.08 23.03 5.80
CA PHE A 158 9.74 21.75 6.00
C PHE A 158 11.27 21.90 6.05
N SER A 159 11.89 21.29 7.06
CA SER A 159 13.33 21.05 7.09
C SER A 159 13.64 19.86 8.00
N MET A 160 14.70 19.13 7.69
CA MET A 160 15.17 18.04 8.57
C MET A 160 15.48 18.56 9.98
N LYS A 161 16.01 19.79 10.10
CA LYS A 161 16.26 20.43 11.39
C LYS A 161 14.97 20.59 12.21
N LYS A 162 13.88 21.03 11.59
CA LYS A 162 12.57 21.18 12.23
C LYS A 162 12.03 19.83 12.71
N CYS A 163 12.12 18.78 11.90
CA CYS A 163 11.70 17.43 12.30
C CYS A 163 12.49 16.90 13.51
N ARG A 164 13.81 17.13 13.55
CA ARG A 164 14.68 16.71 14.68
C ARG A 164 14.37 17.47 15.96
N LYS A 165 14.16 18.78 15.84
CA LYS A 165 13.71 19.61 16.96
C LYS A 165 12.36 19.15 17.49
N GLN A 166 11.42 18.82 16.61
CA GLN A 166 10.11 18.30 17.01
C GLN A 166 10.23 16.96 17.75
N LEU A 167 11.12 16.05 17.32
CA LEU A 167 11.40 14.83 18.08
C LEU A 167 11.86 15.14 19.52
N VAL A 168 12.79 16.09 19.70
CA VAL A 168 13.26 16.51 21.03
C VAL A 168 12.12 17.09 21.88
N GLU A 169 11.25 17.90 21.27
CA GLU A 169 10.05 18.45 21.93
C GLU A 169 9.09 17.34 22.35
N ASP A 170 8.80 16.37 21.47
CA ASP A 170 7.93 15.22 21.75
C ASP A 170 8.44 14.38 22.94
N GLN A 171 9.77 14.31 23.13
CA GLN A 171 10.35 13.56 24.26
C GLN A 171 10.31 14.34 25.58
N THR A 172 10.31 15.67 25.53
CA THR A 172 10.39 16.54 26.72
C THR A 172 9.05 17.04 27.21
N CYS A 173 8.04 17.13 26.34
CA CYS A 173 6.69 17.53 26.72
C CYS A 173 5.94 16.45 27.50
N ASN A 174 6.32 15.17 27.35
CA ASN A 174 5.77 14.05 28.10
C ASN A 174 6.38 13.87 29.51
N SER A 175 7.39 14.67 29.87
CA SER A 175 8.07 14.60 31.17
C SER A 175 7.41 15.45 32.28
N ASN A 176 6.39 16.25 31.94
CA ASN A 176 5.95 17.38 32.78
C ASN A 176 4.54 17.25 33.38
N ASP A 177 4.32 16.19 34.16
CA ASP A 177 3.26 16.21 35.19
C ASP A 177 3.81 16.24 36.63
N THR A 178 5.11 16.50 36.85
CA THR A 178 5.61 16.70 38.24
C THR A 178 6.80 17.66 38.43
N ILE A 179 7.29 18.35 37.39
CA ILE A 179 8.38 19.34 37.57
C ILE A 179 8.04 20.63 36.80
N LYS A 180 6.99 21.32 37.25
CA LYS A 180 6.70 22.71 36.85
C LYS A 180 7.09 23.75 37.90
N THR A 181 7.89 23.38 38.88
CA THR A 181 8.46 24.32 39.85
C THR A 181 9.97 24.19 39.87
N ASN A 182 10.65 25.30 39.52
CA ASN A 182 12.09 25.58 39.69
C ASN A 182 13.05 25.40 38.49
N LEU A 183 12.58 25.54 37.26
CA LEU A 183 13.46 25.73 36.08
C LEU A 183 13.00 26.91 35.21
N GLU A 184 12.60 28.01 35.87
CA GLU A 184 12.77 29.32 35.27
C GLU A 184 14.13 29.84 35.76
N VAL A 185 14.95 30.35 34.83
CA VAL A 185 16.29 30.91 35.07
C VAL A 185 17.42 29.86 35.21
N HIS A 186 17.85 29.27 34.09
CA HIS A 186 19.25 29.33 33.61
C HIS A 186 19.46 28.53 32.31
N ASN A 187 20.04 29.21 31.32
CA ASN A 187 20.62 28.73 30.05
C ASN A 187 19.69 28.34 28.89
N ALA A 188 19.54 29.32 28.00
CA ALA A 188 19.38 29.15 26.57
C ALA A 188 20.51 28.27 26.01
N ASN A 189 20.30 26.96 25.96
CA ASN A 189 20.94 25.99 25.06
C ASN A 189 20.14 24.68 25.14
N ARG A 190 18.87 24.73 24.72
CA ARG A 190 18.10 23.51 24.48
C ARG A 190 18.69 22.86 23.22
N SER A 191 19.44 21.78 23.39
CA SER A 191 20.08 21.06 22.28
C SER A 191 19.02 20.71 21.23
N ASP A 192 19.26 21.08 19.97
CA ASP A 192 18.42 20.71 18.82
C ASP A 192 18.41 19.19 18.54
N TYR A 193 19.18 18.41 19.32
CA TYR A 193 19.46 16.99 19.13
C TYR A 193 19.40 16.22 20.46
N LEU A 194 18.91 14.98 20.41
CA LEU A 194 19.01 14.03 21.51
C LEU A 194 20.46 13.54 21.65
N PRO A 195 21.08 13.63 22.84
CA PRO A 195 22.45 13.18 23.04
C PRO A 195 22.65 11.71 22.64
N GLY A 196 23.70 11.43 21.86
CA GLY A 196 24.07 10.07 21.46
C GLY A 196 23.20 9.43 20.36
N MET A 197 22.16 10.13 19.86
CA MET A 197 21.36 9.65 18.74
C MET A 197 21.97 10.05 17.39
N ALA A 198 22.15 9.07 16.50
CA ALA A 198 22.41 9.32 15.09
C ALA A 198 21.08 9.58 14.35
N TYR A 199 21.08 10.60 13.49
CA TYR A 199 19.91 11.02 12.70
C TYR A 199 19.99 10.62 11.24
N GLU A 200 21.03 9.87 10.85
CA GLU A 200 21.24 9.47 9.47
C GLU A 200 20.23 8.39 9.05
N ARG A 201 20.06 7.37 9.89
CA ARG A 201 19.27 6.17 9.59
C ARG A 201 18.37 5.81 10.76
N GLY A 202 17.14 5.43 10.48
CA GLY A 202 16.24 4.93 11.51
C GLY A 202 15.03 4.21 10.94
N ILE A 203 14.25 3.62 11.85
CA ILE A 203 13.05 2.87 11.54
C ILE A 203 11.84 3.70 11.95
N VAL A 204 10.81 3.71 11.13
CA VAL A 204 9.54 4.40 11.40
C VAL A 204 8.43 3.36 11.46
N VAL A 205 7.61 3.42 12.51
CA VAL A 205 6.46 2.54 12.70
C VAL A 205 5.27 3.39 13.14
N VAL A 206 4.12 3.21 12.51
CA VAL A 206 2.86 3.81 12.97
C VAL A 206 2.21 2.88 13.99
N VAL A 207 1.73 3.44 15.10
CA VAL A 207 1.18 2.69 16.22
C VAL A 207 -0.24 3.15 16.57
N TYR A 208 -1.07 2.18 16.95
CA TYR A 208 -2.41 2.37 17.53
C TYR A 208 -2.70 1.24 18.53
N GLU A 209 -3.66 1.42 19.44
CA GLU A 209 -3.89 0.49 20.58
C GLU A 209 -3.91 -1.00 20.17
N ASN A 210 -4.65 -1.34 19.11
CA ASN A 210 -4.83 -2.74 18.70
C ASN A 210 -3.57 -3.40 18.11
N VAL A 211 -2.51 -2.64 17.80
CA VAL A 211 -1.24 -3.20 17.29
C VAL A 211 -0.10 -3.15 18.29
N LEU A 212 -0.30 -2.61 19.49
CA LEU A 212 0.80 -2.42 20.45
C LEU A 212 1.53 -3.72 20.83
N LEU A 213 0.84 -4.86 20.91
CA LEU A 213 1.47 -6.16 21.11
C LEU A 213 2.41 -6.54 19.96
N SER A 214 2.00 -6.25 18.72
CA SER A 214 2.83 -6.49 17.53
C SER A 214 4.01 -5.53 17.47
N VAL A 215 3.80 -4.24 17.78
CA VAL A 215 4.87 -3.23 17.89
C VAL A 215 5.90 -3.63 18.94
N TYR A 216 5.47 -4.09 20.11
CA TYR A 216 6.37 -4.58 21.16
C TYR A 216 7.21 -5.75 20.65
N ALA A 217 6.57 -6.76 20.05
CA ALA A 217 7.27 -7.90 19.48
C ALA A 217 8.23 -7.50 18.34
N LEU A 218 7.86 -6.54 17.49
CA LEU A 218 8.66 -6.01 16.39
C LEU A 218 9.96 -5.38 16.92
N VAL A 219 9.84 -4.41 17.83
CA VAL A 219 11.01 -3.71 18.38
C VAL A 219 11.91 -4.67 19.16
N ARG A 220 11.33 -5.58 19.95
CA ARG A 220 12.10 -6.61 20.68
C ARG A 220 12.82 -7.57 19.76
N SER A 221 12.16 -8.01 18.68
CA SER A 221 12.78 -8.87 17.67
C SER A 221 13.96 -8.16 17.00
N LEU A 222 13.80 -6.89 16.59
CA LEU A 222 14.89 -6.09 16.02
C LEU A 222 16.10 -6.03 16.97
N ARG A 223 15.86 -5.81 18.27
CA ARG A 223 16.94 -5.79 19.28
C ARG A 223 17.60 -7.15 19.46
N SER A 224 16.83 -8.25 19.47
CA SER A 224 17.41 -9.61 19.52
C SER A 224 18.24 -9.98 18.28
N LEU A 225 17.96 -9.35 17.15
CA LEU A 225 18.74 -9.47 15.91
C LEU A 225 19.99 -8.57 15.91
N GLY A 226 20.24 -7.82 16.98
CA GLY A 226 21.37 -6.89 17.08
C GLY A 226 21.17 -5.58 16.29
N CYS A 227 19.95 -5.25 15.88
CA CYS A 227 19.66 -3.96 15.24
C CYS A 227 19.77 -2.83 16.27
N THR A 228 20.61 -1.85 16.01
CA THR A 228 20.82 -0.67 16.87
C THR A 228 20.15 0.60 16.33
N LEU A 229 19.47 0.51 15.18
CA LEU A 229 18.79 1.67 14.60
C LEU A 229 17.72 2.21 15.57
N PRO A 230 17.66 3.53 15.75
CA PRO A 230 16.60 4.17 16.53
C PRO A 230 15.24 3.95 15.84
N VAL A 231 14.20 3.78 16.65
CA VAL A 231 12.83 3.52 16.15
C VAL A 231 11.92 4.68 16.54
N GLU A 232 11.29 5.33 15.57
CA GLU A 232 10.21 6.28 15.81
C GLU A 232 8.85 5.56 15.80
N LEU A 233 8.11 5.69 16.90
CA LEU A 233 6.76 5.18 17.09
C LEU A 233 5.77 6.34 16.95
N TRP A 234 5.15 6.43 15.78
CA TRP A 234 4.24 7.51 15.42
C TRP A 234 2.81 7.17 15.83
N TYR A 235 2.18 8.03 16.63
CA TYR A 235 0.85 7.78 17.19
C TYR A 235 -0.08 8.99 17.02
N LYS A 236 -1.38 8.74 17.06
CA LYS A 236 -2.40 9.78 17.24
C LYS A 236 -2.97 9.70 18.64
N ARG A 237 -3.05 10.84 19.33
CA ARG A 237 -3.60 10.91 20.70
C ARG A 237 -5.04 10.41 20.81
N SER A 238 -5.82 10.53 19.73
CA SER A 238 -7.19 10.00 19.66
C SER A 238 -7.26 8.47 19.56
N GLU A 239 -6.15 7.81 19.20
CA GLU A 239 -6.10 6.38 18.87
C GLU A 239 -5.12 5.59 19.77
N THR A 240 -4.32 6.27 20.60
CA THR A 240 -3.29 5.66 21.44
C THR A 240 -2.97 6.53 22.65
N ASP A 241 -2.92 5.91 23.82
CA ASP A 241 -2.36 6.55 25.00
C ASP A 241 -0.81 6.51 24.95
N PRO A 242 -0.11 7.65 24.84
CA PRO A 242 1.35 7.67 24.88
C PRO A 242 1.93 7.17 26.22
N MET A 243 1.14 7.14 27.29
CA MET A 243 1.53 6.64 28.61
C MET A 243 1.34 5.13 28.76
N ASN A 244 0.88 4.44 27.72
CA ASN A 244 0.72 2.99 27.72
C ASN A 244 2.01 2.29 28.19
N PRO A 245 1.93 1.32 29.14
CA PRO A 245 3.10 0.63 29.70
C PRO A 245 4.04 0.05 28.64
N LEU A 246 3.51 -0.46 27.53
CA LEU A 246 4.30 -1.02 26.44
C LEU A 246 5.16 0.05 25.76
N LEU A 247 4.58 1.22 25.46
CA LEU A 247 5.32 2.33 24.85
C LEU A 247 6.37 2.89 25.82
N ARG A 248 6.07 2.98 27.11
CA ARG A 248 7.03 3.40 28.14
C ARG A 248 8.20 2.43 28.27
N ASP A 249 7.92 1.14 28.17
CA ASP A 249 8.95 0.11 28.22
C ASP A 249 9.87 0.15 26.98
N LEU A 250 9.27 0.28 25.79
CA LEU A 250 10.00 0.45 24.53
C LEU A 250 10.89 1.69 24.51
N THR A 251 10.38 2.82 24.99
CA THR A 251 11.11 4.09 25.03
C THR A 251 12.23 4.11 26.07
N SER A 252 12.06 3.41 27.19
CA SER A 252 13.08 3.38 28.26
C SER A 252 14.22 2.39 28.01
N ARG A 253 13.93 1.23 27.42
CA ARG A 253 14.92 0.13 27.33
C ARG A 253 15.38 -0.20 25.92
N TYR A 254 14.60 0.14 24.90
CA TYR A 254 14.79 -0.41 23.55
C TYR A 254 15.02 0.65 22.47
N GLY A 255 15.45 1.86 22.83
CA GLY A 255 15.83 2.89 21.86
C GLY A 255 14.70 3.25 20.88
N ALA A 256 13.47 3.26 21.40
CA ALA A 256 12.29 3.74 20.69
C ALA A 256 11.95 5.16 21.16
N TYR A 257 11.29 5.93 20.30
CA TYR A 257 10.95 7.32 20.55
C TYR A 257 9.55 7.60 20.04
N ILE A 258 8.72 8.21 20.87
CA ILE A 258 7.33 8.50 20.50
C ILE A 258 7.25 9.80 19.68
N ARG A 259 6.41 9.79 18.65
CA ARG A 259 6.18 10.94 17.76
C ARG A 259 4.68 11.17 17.59
N GLU A 260 4.21 12.38 17.88
CA GLU A 260 2.78 12.69 17.77
C GLU A 260 2.42 13.14 16.35
N ILE A 261 1.43 12.48 15.76
CA ILE A 261 0.77 12.91 14.54
C ILE A 261 -0.27 13.98 14.93
N ARG A 262 0.00 15.23 14.57
CA ARG A 262 -0.82 16.39 14.95
C ARG A 262 -1.77 16.87 13.85
N ASP A 263 -1.54 16.46 12.60
CA ASP A 263 -2.41 16.83 11.47
C ASP A 263 -3.62 15.87 11.42
N PRO A 264 -4.86 16.36 11.57
CA PRO A 264 -6.05 15.50 11.55
C PRO A 264 -6.29 14.82 10.20
N ARG A 265 -5.75 15.37 9.09
CA ARG A 265 -5.86 14.77 7.75
C ARG A 265 -5.02 13.50 7.62
N ALA A 266 -3.98 13.34 8.45
CA ALA A 266 -3.25 12.09 8.58
C ALA A 266 -4.13 11.09 9.35
N ALA A 267 -5.05 10.45 8.65
CA ALA A 267 -5.93 9.42 9.18
C ALA A 267 -5.71 8.10 8.46
N THR A 268 -6.08 7.01 9.13
CA THR A 268 -6.06 5.64 8.57
C THR A 268 -4.71 5.32 7.91
N TYR A 269 -4.70 5.06 6.61
CA TYR A 269 -3.55 4.66 5.80
C TYR A 269 -2.53 5.79 5.60
N TYR A 270 -2.97 7.06 5.63
CA TYR A 270 -2.13 8.22 5.35
C TYR A 270 -1.22 8.64 6.54
N THR A 271 -1.40 7.99 7.69
CA THR A 271 -0.49 8.14 8.83
C THR A 271 0.94 7.69 8.50
N LYS A 272 1.09 6.67 7.65
CA LYS A 272 2.41 6.15 7.20
C LYS A 272 3.17 7.18 6.35
N THR A 273 2.49 7.81 5.40
CA THR A 273 3.10 8.83 4.54
C THR A 273 3.50 10.05 5.37
N TYR A 274 2.66 10.46 6.33
CA TYR A 274 2.99 11.51 7.29
C TYR A 274 4.23 11.17 8.13
N ALA A 275 4.30 9.95 8.68
CA ALA A 275 5.42 9.50 9.50
C ALA A 275 6.74 9.49 8.71
N VAL A 276 6.73 9.00 7.46
CA VAL A 276 7.90 9.08 6.56
C VAL A 276 8.26 10.52 6.26
N PHE A 277 7.28 11.37 5.93
CA PHE A 277 7.53 12.77 5.57
C PHE A 277 8.10 13.60 6.72
N TYR A 278 7.68 13.38 7.97
CA TYR A 278 8.08 14.17 9.14
C TYR A 278 9.07 13.48 10.09
N SER A 279 9.62 12.32 9.71
CA SER A 279 10.66 11.63 10.48
C SER A 279 11.85 12.53 10.81
N ALA A 280 12.54 12.27 11.92
CA ALA A 280 13.80 12.97 12.22
C ALA A 280 14.99 12.43 11.40
N PHE A 281 14.85 11.24 10.80
CA PHE A 281 15.94 10.54 10.11
C PHE A 281 16.08 10.91 8.64
N ASP A 282 17.31 11.01 8.15
CA ASP A 282 17.55 11.30 6.73
C ASP A 282 17.14 10.13 5.83
N GLN A 283 17.46 8.91 6.26
CA GLN A 283 17.11 7.66 5.61
C GLN A 283 16.20 6.85 6.53
N VAL A 284 15.04 6.44 6.00
CA VAL A 284 13.98 5.80 6.77
C VAL A 284 13.68 4.43 6.21
N LEU A 285 13.66 3.42 7.07
CA LEU A 285 12.95 2.17 6.83
C LEU A 285 11.58 2.25 7.51
N LEU A 286 10.51 2.42 6.73
CA LEU A 286 9.15 2.25 7.23
C LEU A 286 8.88 0.76 7.40
N LEU A 287 8.27 0.36 8.52
CA LEU A 287 7.74 -0.98 8.75
C LEU A 287 6.33 -0.90 9.32
N ASP A 288 5.44 -1.74 8.79
CA ASP A 288 4.19 -2.06 9.47
C ASP A 288 4.44 -2.80 10.77
N ALA A 289 3.55 -2.61 11.74
CA ALA A 289 3.69 -3.18 13.09
C ALA A 289 3.71 -4.72 13.10
N ASP A 290 3.20 -5.36 12.05
CA ASP A 290 3.13 -6.81 11.85
C ASP A 290 4.08 -7.31 10.76
N ASN A 291 5.12 -6.52 10.44
CA ASN A 291 6.13 -6.85 9.44
C ASN A 291 7.52 -7.11 10.04
N PHE A 292 7.89 -8.39 10.16
CA PHE A 292 9.03 -8.81 10.97
C PHE A 292 10.27 -9.11 10.10
N ALA A 293 11.41 -8.51 10.47
CA ALA A 293 12.68 -8.84 9.85
C ALA A 293 13.18 -10.22 10.30
N VAL A 294 13.76 -11.00 9.38
CA VAL A 294 14.38 -12.30 9.73
C VAL A 294 15.86 -12.20 10.10
N ARG A 295 16.46 -11.03 9.89
CA ARG A 295 17.85 -10.68 10.23
C ARG A 295 17.96 -9.17 10.47
N ASN A 296 19.08 -8.71 11.02
CA ASN A 296 19.32 -7.28 11.19
C ASN A 296 19.17 -6.53 9.85
N PRO A 297 18.23 -5.58 9.70
CA PRO A 297 17.96 -4.92 8.42
C PRO A 297 18.94 -3.77 8.11
N THR A 298 19.88 -3.45 9.00
CA THR A 298 20.78 -2.28 8.85
C THR A 298 21.58 -2.31 7.54
N TYR A 299 21.99 -3.50 7.08
CA TYR A 299 22.76 -3.63 5.83
C TYR A 299 21.98 -3.17 4.58
N LEU A 300 20.65 -3.09 4.63
CA LEU A 300 19.84 -2.64 3.50
C LEU A 300 20.20 -1.21 3.09
N PHE A 301 20.57 -0.36 4.07
CA PHE A 301 21.03 1.01 3.83
C PHE A 301 22.39 1.07 3.12
N ASP A 302 23.15 -0.01 3.09
CA ASP A 302 24.49 -0.07 2.47
C ASP A 302 24.48 -0.86 1.15
N THR A 303 23.32 -1.34 0.71
CA THR A 303 23.17 -2.02 -0.59
C THR A 303 23.47 -1.06 -1.74
N SER A 304 24.05 -1.59 -2.83
CA SER A 304 24.33 -0.81 -4.04
C SER A 304 23.08 -0.16 -4.61
N GLU A 305 21.96 -0.88 -4.54
CA GLU A 305 20.66 -0.47 -5.04
C GLU A 305 20.16 0.75 -4.27
N PHE A 306 20.24 0.73 -2.94
CA PHE A 306 19.83 1.87 -2.11
C PHE A 306 20.80 3.04 -2.25
N GLN A 307 22.11 2.83 -2.23
CA GLN A 307 23.09 3.91 -2.39
C GLN A 307 22.95 4.61 -3.75
N THR A 308 22.67 3.85 -4.81
CA THR A 308 22.52 4.38 -6.17
C THR A 308 21.19 5.12 -6.36
N THR A 309 20.09 4.57 -5.86
CA THR A 309 18.74 5.10 -6.16
C THR A 309 18.18 5.95 -5.03
N GLY A 310 18.59 5.71 -3.78
CA GLY A 310 18.04 6.28 -2.55
C GLY A 310 16.63 5.80 -2.21
N ALA A 311 16.09 4.79 -2.90
CA ALA A 311 14.80 4.22 -2.55
C ALA A 311 14.74 2.74 -2.94
N ILE A 312 14.35 1.87 -2.00
CA ILE A 312 14.00 0.47 -2.29
C ILE A 312 12.52 0.25 -1.97
N PHE A 313 11.81 -0.31 -2.94
CA PHE A 313 10.42 -0.74 -2.82
C PHE A 313 10.31 -2.24 -3.05
N TRP A 314 9.30 -2.83 -2.42
CA TRP A 314 9.03 -4.25 -2.49
C TRP A 314 7.76 -4.53 -3.29
N PRO A 315 7.74 -5.61 -4.08
CA PRO A 315 6.57 -6.00 -4.85
C PRO A 315 5.44 -6.51 -3.94
N ASP A 316 4.21 -6.15 -4.25
CA ASP A 316 3.00 -6.85 -3.79
C ASP A 316 2.83 -8.14 -4.63
N PHE A 317 1.91 -9.03 -4.23
CA PHE A 317 1.55 -10.24 -4.98
C PHE A 317 1.03 -9.95 -6.40
N TRP A 318 0.66 -8.71 -6.69
CA TRP A 318 -0.06 -8.38 -7.92
C TRP A 318 0.87 -7.75 -8.93
N HIS A 319 1.05 -8.45 -10.03
CA HIS A 319 1.61 -7.86 -11.23
C HIS A 319 0.53 -7.11 -12.00
N PHE A 320 0.83 -5.98 -12.64
CA PHE A 320 -0.18 -5.17 -13.35
C PHE A 320 -0.99 -5.97 -14.41
N LYS A 321 -0.42 -7.05 -14.98
CA LYS A 321 -1.12 -7.97 -15.91
C LYS A 321 -2.16 -8.88 -15.23
N LYS A 322 -2.02 -9.15 -13.93
CA LYS A 322 -2.83 -10.09 -13.14
C LYS A 322 -3.40 -9.45 -11.87
N THR A 323 -3.56 -8.14 -11.90
CA THR A 323 -3.99 -7.38 -10.73
C THR A 323 -5.46 -7.56 -10.41
N ILE A 324 -5.78 -7.63 -9.11
CA ILE A 324 -7.13 -7.51 -8.57
C ILE A 324 -7.45 -6.08 -8.10
N PHE A 325 -6.48 -5.17 -8.23
CA PHE A 325 -6.52 -3.81 -7.74
C PHE A 325 -7.01 -2.78 -8.76
N ASN A 326 -7.32 -3.20 -9.99
CA ASN A 326 -7.68 -2.31 -11.10
C ASN A 326 -6.52 -1.38 -11.50
N ILE A 327 -5.28 -1.89 -11.55
CA ILE A 327 -4.05 -1.17 -11.92
C ILE A 327 -3.45 -1.74 -13.23
N GLN A 328 -4.23 -2.50 -14.00
CA GLN A 328 -3.81 -3.07 -15.29
C GLN A 328 -3.60 -1.97 -16.35
N PRO A 329 -2.98 -2.27 -17.51
CA PRO A 329 -2.63 -1.25 -18.51
C PRO A 329 -3.77 -0.33 -18.95
N THR A 330 -4.98 -0.85 -19.01
CA THR A 330 -6.19 -0.13 -19.44
C THR A 330 -6.88 0.62 -18.30
N SER A 331 -6.36 0.58 -17.07
CA SER A 331 -7.00 1.23 -15.93
C SER A 331 -7.02 2.76 -16.07
N PHE A 332 -8.11 3.38 -15.62
CA PHE A 332 -8.23 4.83 -15.60
C PHE A 332 -7.25 5.51 -14.60
N VAL A 333 -6.61 4.74 -13.71
CA VAL A 333 -5.57 5.26 -12.79
C VAL A 333 -4.44 5.97 -13.52
N TRP A 334 -4.06 5.48 -14.70
CA TRP A 334 -2.92 6.03 -15.46
C TRP A 334 -3.21 7.44 -15.97
N GLU A 335 -4.42 7.70 -16.48
CA GLU A 335 -4.81 9.04 -16.91
C GLU A 335 -4.99 10.01 -15.72
N VAL A 336 -5.65 9.56 -14.65
CA VAL A 336 -5.87 10.41 -13.46
C VAL A 336 -4.55 10.84 -12.80
N PHE A 337 -3.59 9.92 -12.71
CA PHE A 337 -2.27 10.22 -12.16
C PHE A 337 -1.32 10.85 -13.20
N ASP A 338 -1.77 10.98 -14.46
CA ASP A 338 -0.99 11.49 -15.59
C ASP A 338 0.35 10.74 -15.72
N LEU A 339 0.22 9.42 -15.87
CA LEU A 339 1.28 8.43 -15.95
C LEU A 339 1.06 7.50 -17.14
N GLN A 340 2.14 6.90 -17.64
CA GLN A 340 2.06 5.79 -18.57
C GLN A 340 2.04 4.46 -17.81
N PRO A 341 1.31 3.44 -18.30
CA PRO A 341 1.40 2.10 -17.72
C PRO A 341 2.83 1.57 -17.73
N VAL A 342 3.26 0.99 -16.61
CA VAL A 342 4.59 0.39 -16.47
C VAL A 342 4.45 -1.09 -16.17
N ASP A 343 5.14 -1.92 -16.95
CA ASP A 343 5.18 -3.38 -16.79
C ASP A 343 6.03 -3.75 -15.58
N MET A 344 5.39 -3.77 -14.40
CA MET A 344 6.01 -4.10 -13.14
C MET A 344 4.98 -4.58 -12.10
N PHE A 345 5.50 -5.10 -10.99
CA PHE A 345 4.69 -5.37 -9.81
C PHE A 345 4.13 -4.08 -9.18
N GLU A 346 2.93 -4.22 -8.64
CA GLU A 346 2.41 -3.29 -7.65
C GLU A 346 3.33 -3.25 -6.43
N GLN A 347 3.25 -2.18 -5.64
CA GLN A 347 4.14 -1.95 -4.52
C GLN A 347 3.45 -2.21 -3.18
N GLU A 348 4.09 -3.03 -2.35
CA GLU A 348 3.70 -3.32 -0.96
C GLU A 348 4.19 -2.19 -0.04
N SER A 349 3.26 -1.49 0.62
CA SER A 349 3.55 -0.34 1.48
C SER A 349 3.88 -0.70 2.93
N GLY A 350 3.77 -1.96 3.31
CA GLY A 350 4.18 -2.47 4.63
C GLY A 350 5.68 -2.37 4.92
N GLN A 351 6.50 -2.15 3.89
CA GLN A 351 7.90 -1.76 4.03
C GLN A 351 8.38 -0.91 2.85
N VAL A 352 9.04 0.20 3.15
CA VAL A 352 9.76 1.02 2.17
C VAL A 352 11.04 1.56 2.78
N LEU A 353 12.10 1.64 1.98
CA LEU A 353 13.38 2.22 2.40
C LEU A 353 13.66 3.46 1.56
N ILE A 354 13.76 4.64 2.18
CA ILE A 354 13.80 5.92 1.47
C ILE A 354 14.87 6.84 2.07
N ASP A 355 15.74 7.38 1.21
CA ASP A 355 16.52 8.59 1.48
C ASP A 355 15.65 9.81 1.19
N ARG A 356 15.21 10.48 2.25
CA ARG A 356 14.27 11.59 2.16
C ARG A 356 14.93 12.84 1.59
N LYS A 357 16.24 13.03 1.78
CA LYS A 357 16.95 14.19 1.22
C LYS A 357 17.02 14.11 -0.30
N LYS A 358 17.21 12.90 -0.84
CA LYS A 358 17.25 12.67 -2.30
C LYS A 358 15.87 12.80 -2.95
N HIS A 359 14.81 12.45 -2.23
CA HIS A 359 13.47 12.27 -2.79
C HIS A 359 12.42 13.30 -2.34
N VAL A 360 12.84 14.53 -1.99
CA VAL A 360 11.91 15.59 -1.54
C VAL A 360 10.77 15.85 -2.54
N LYS A 361 11.04 15.81 -3.85
CA LYS A 361 9.99 16.00 -4.88
C LYS A 361 8.95 14.87 -4.83
N ALA A 362 9.40 13.61 -4.83
CA ALA A 362 8.51 12.46 -4.76
C ALA A 362 7.72 12.43 -3.44
N LEU A 363 8.35 12.82 -2.32
CA LEU A 363 7.69 12.94 -1.03
C LEU A 363 6.57 13.99 -1.04
N ASN A 364 6.77 15.13 -1.72
CA ASN A 364 5.68 16.11 -1.87
C ASN A 364 4.51 15.57 -2.70
N VAL A 365 4.79 14.89 -3.82
CA VAL A 365 3.74 14.22 -4.63
C VAL A 365 3.01 13.16 -3.81
N LEU A 366 3.74 12.34 -3.03
CA LEU A 366 3.15 11.34 -2.13
C LEU A 366 2.20 12.00 -1.12
N MET A 367 2.59 13.12 -0.54
CA MET A 367 1.74 13.88 0.38
C MET A 367 0.55 14.53 -0.33
N TYR A 368 0.68 14.95 -1.59
CA TYR A 368 -0.48 15.41 -2.38
C TYR A 368 -1.52 14.30 -2.50
N TYR A 369 -1.10 13.09 -2.91
CA TYR A 369 -2.00 11.95 -3.03
C TYR A 369 -2.66 11.59 -1.69
N ALA A 370 -1.88 11.53 -0.62
CA ALA A 370 -2.39 11.17 0.70
C ALA A 370 -3.34 12.22 1.31
N PHE A 371 -3.15 13.52 1.02
CA PHE A 371 -3.91 14.60 1.67
C PHE A 371 -4.98 15.22 0.75
N HIS A 372 -5.04 14.80 -0.51
CA HIS A 372 -6.10 15.16 -1.46
C HIS A 372 -6.66 13.91 -2.18
N PRO A 373 -7.09 12.86 -1.46
CA PRO A 373 -7.39 11.56 -2.07
C PRO A 373 -8.75 11.51 -2.82
N HIS A 374 -9.54 12.58 -2.71
CA HIS A 374 -10.92 12.68 -3.19
C HIS A 374 -11.16 12.15 -4.62
N VAL A 375 -10.24 12.37 -5.57
CA VAL A 375 -10.41 11.90 -6.95
C VAL A 375 -10.29 10.38 -7.02
N PHE A 376 -9.16 9.82 -6.57
CA PHE A 376 -8.91 8.40 -6.75
C PHE A 376 -9.72 7.52 -5.79
N GLU A 377 -10.11 8.03 -4.62
CA GLU A 377 -11.00 7.32 -3.70
C GLU A 377 -12.42 7.24 -4.26
N ARG A 378 -12.96 8.36 -4.77
CA ARG A 378 -14.29 8.38 -5.40
C ARG A 378 -14.35 7.45 -6.61
N LEU A 379 -13.29 7.43 -7.42
CA LEU A 379 -13.17 6.54 -8.57
C LEU A 379 -12.69 5.12 -8.21
N ARG A 380 -12.40 4.85 -6.94
CA ARG A 380 -11.92 3.57 -6.41
C ARG A 380 -10.72 3.01 -7.19
N LEU A 381 -9.81 3.88 -7.61
CA LEU A 381 -8.65 3.54 -8.45
C LEU A 381 -7.50 2.97 -7.64
N VAL A 382 -7.30 3.50 -6.43
CA VAL A 382 -6.24 3.12 -5.49
C VAL A 382 -6.87 3.01 -4.09
N TRP A 383 -6.32 2.13 -3.25
CA TRP A 383 -6.85 1.86 -1.91
C TRP A 383 -5.85 2.31 -0.84
N GLY A 384 -6.14 3.42 -0.17
CA GLY A 384 -5.29 3.95 0.90
C GLY A 384 -3.89 4.29 0.40
N ASP A 385 -2.87 3.84 1.12
CA ASP A 385 -1.44 4.07 0.83
C ASP A 385 -0.84 3.09 -0.19
N LYS A 386 -1.58 2.05 -0.58
CA LYS A 386 -1.13 1.04 -1.55
C LYS A 386 -0.71 1.69 -2.86
N ASP A 387 0.46 1.32 -3.37
CA ASP A 387 1.07 1.85 -4.60
C ASP A 387 1.33 3.36 -4.63
N LEU A 388 0.93 4.15 -3.63
CA LEU A 388 1.10 5.61 -3.66
C LEU A 388 2.57 6.03 -3.67
N PHE A 389 3.44 5.27 -2.97
CA PHE A 389 4.89 5.51 -3.04
C PHE A 389 5.40 5.28 -4.47
N ARG A 390 5.02 4.16 -5.11
CA ARG A 390 5.42 3.88 -6.49
C ARG A 390 4.90 4.95 -7.46
N PHE A 391 3.63 5.32 -7.37
CA PHE A 391 3.05 6.34 -8.24
C PHE A 391 3.73 7.70 -8.07
N ALA A 392 4.05 8.12 -6.84
CA ALA A 392 4.73 9.38 -6.60
C ALA A 392 6.16 9.41 -7.18
N TRP A 393 6.88 8.28 -7.11
CA TRP A 393 8.22 8.15 -7.70
C TRP A 393 8.16 8.14 -9.22
N LEU A 394 7.21 7.40 -9.82
CA LEU A 394 6.99 7.41 -11.26
C LEU A 394 6.62 8.82 -11.75
N LYS A 395 5.73 9.52 -11.04
CA LYS A 395 5.27 10.85 -11.43
C LYS A 395 6.37 11.91 -11.45
N THR A 396 7.35 11.76 -10.56
CA THR A 396 8.48 12.68 -10.46
C THR A 396 9.71 12.21 -11.23
N ALA A 397 9.64 11.06 -11.93
CA ALA A 397 10.79 10.37 -12.51
C ALA A 397 11.95 10.19 -11.50
N SER A 398 11.62 10.01 -10.23
CA SER A 398 12.60 9.81 -9.16
C SER A 398 13.13 8.39 -9.19
N SER A 399 14.43 8.22 -8.97
CA SER A 399 15.07 6.90 -8.98
C SER A 399 14.62 6.04 -7.80
N PHE A 400 14.29 4.77 -8.05
CA PHE A 400 14.09 3.75 -7.03
C PHE A 400 14.50 2.38 -7.58
N HIS A 401 14.76 1.44 -6.70
CA HIS A 401 14.93 0.03 -7.03
C HIS A 401 13.70 -0.74 -6.55
N MET A 402 12.99 -1.38 -7.47
CA MET A 402 11.97 -2.38 -7.13
C MET A 402 12.67 -3.72 -6.95
N ILE A 403 12.45 -4.39 -5.82
CA ILE A 403 12.96 -5.75 -5.62
C ILE A 403 12.41 -6.66 -6.72
N GLU A 404 13.31 -7.30 -7.45
CA GLU A 404 12.99 -8.11 -8.63
C GLU A 404 12.45 -9.50 -8.28
N THR A 405 12.73 -9.98 -7.06
CA THR A 405 12.22 -11.28 -6.61
C THR A 405 10.73 -11.14 -6.28
N PRO A 406 9.83 -11.89 -6.93
CA PRO A 406 8.42 -11.87 -6.60
C PRO A 406 8.17 -12.29 -5.15
N PRO A 407 7.14 -11.75 -4.50
CA PRO A 407 6.88 -12.09 -3.11
C PRO A 407 6.46 -13.55 -2.98
N GLY A 408 6.99 -14.20 -1.95
CA GLY A 408 6.59 -15.54 -1.55
C GLY A 408 5.46 -15.51 -0.51
N ALA A 409 5.09 -16.69 -0.01
CA ALA A 409 4.09 -16.82 1.03
C ALA A 409 4.55 -17.80 2.12
N ALA A 410 4.40 -17.42 3.39
CA ALA A 410 4.64 -18.28 4.54
C ALA A 410 3.30 -18.72 5.14
N GLY A 411 3.21 -20.00 5.53
CA GLY A 411 1.95 -20.56 5.99
C GLY A 411 2.05 -22.03 6.34
N VAL A 412 0.94 -22.74 6.17
CA VAL A 412 0.83 -24.18 6.48
C VAL A 412 0.63 -24.99 5.20
N LYS A 413 1.05 -26.25 5.24
CA LYS A 413 0.83 -27.22 4.18
C LYS A 413 0.17 -28.46 4.80
N LEU A 414 -0.91 -28.95 4.20
CA LEU A 414 -1.50 -30.24 4.56
C LEU A 414 -0.72 -31.34 3.84
N PRO A 415 0.00 -32.22 4.57
CA PRO A 415 0.84 -33.24 3.94
C PRO A 415 0.03 -34.21 3.07
N ASP A 416 -1.11 -34.67 3.56
CA ASP A 416 -1.91 -35.73 2.91
C ASP A 416 -2.58 -35.28 1.61
N GLN A 417 -2.85 -33.98 1.48
CA GLN A 417 -3.56 -33.41 0.32
C GLN A 417 -2.65 -32.60 -0.60
N ASN A 418 -1.41 -32.37 -0.17
CA ASN A 418 -0.45 -31.50 -0.84
C ASN A 418 -1.01 -30.07 -1.13
N ILE A 419 -1.86 -29.56 -0.22
CA ILE A 419 -2.46 -28.23 -0.34
C ILE A 419 -1.71 -27.25 0.55
N PHE A 420 -1.33 -26.11 -0.01
CA PHE A 420 -0.66 -25.02 0.69
C PHE A 420 -1.62 -23.85 0.97
N CYS A 421 -1.46 -23.21 2.13
CA CYS A 421 -2.13 -21.95 2.46
C CYS A 421 -1.16 -20.99 3.15
N GLY A 422 -0.77 -19.94 2.42
CA GLY A 422 0.02 -18.83 2.92
C GLY A 422 -0.83 -17.79 3.64
N VAL A 423 -0.40 -17.33 4.81
CA VAL A 423 -1.09 -16.30 5.62
C VAL A 423 -0.17 -15.13 5.97
N THR A 424 1.01 -15.09 5.36
CA THR A 424 2.06 -14.10 5.59
C THR A 424 2.82 -13.93 4.29
N MET A 425 3.06 -12.69 3.89
CA MET A 425 3.84 -12.37 2.69
C MET A 425 5.33 -12.46 3.02
N VAL A 426 6.10 -13.07 2.11
CA VAL A 426 7.55 -13.23 2.22
C VAL A 426 8.22 -12.28 1.25
N GLN A 427 9.15 -11.48 1.76
CA GLN A 427 9.81 -10.41 1.02
C GLN A 427 11.32 -10.57 1.07
N HIS A 428 11.98 -10.20 -0.03
CA HIS A 428 13.39 -10.49 -0.28
C HIS A 428 14.24 -9.22 -0.36
N ASP A 429 15.54 -9.36 -0.13
CA ASP A 429 16.51 -8.30 -0.39
C ASP A 429 16.98 -8.32 -1.86
N PRO A 430 17.81 -7.35 -2.29
CA PRO A 430 18.36 -7.34 -3.65
C PRO A 430 19.19 -8.57 -4.04
N LYS A 431 19.66 -9.34 -3.05
CA LYS A 431 20.39 -10.60 -3.24
C LYS A 431 19.48 -11.83 -3.17
N ARG A 432 18.16 -11.62 -3.25
CA ARG A 432 17.12 -12.66 -3.22
C ARG A 432 17.04 -13.43 -1.90
N GLY A 433 17.66 -12.93 -0.84
CA GLY A 433 17.54 -13.52 0.49
C GLY A 433 16.29 -13.01 1.18
N ILE A 434 15.50 -13.89 1.79
CA ILE A 434 14.35 -13.50 2.62
C ILE A 434 14.82 -12.51 3.68
N VAL A 435 14.10 -11.39 3.81
CA VAL A 435 14.42 -10.31 4.75
C VAL A 435 13.22 -9.93 5.62
N PHE A 436 11.98 -9.98 5.10
CA PHE A 436 10.79 -9.67 5.87
C PHE A 436 9.69 -10.72 5.74
N LEU A 437 8.95 -10.91 6.84
CA LEU A 437 7.73 -11.72 6.95
C LEU A 437 6.58 -10.83 7.41
N HIS A 438 5.73 -10.42 6.48
CA HIS A 438 4.62 -9.50 6.72
C HIS A 438 3.32 -10.27 7.02
N ARG A 439 2.86 -10.24 8.28
CA ARG A 439 1.67 -10.98 8.78
C ARG A 439 0.36 -10.31 8.37
N ASN A 440 0.15 -10.14 7.08
CA ASN A 440 -1.00 -9.44 6.49
C ASN A 440 -2.37 -10.12 6.72
N GLN A 441 -2.42 -11.39 7.14
CA GLN A 441 -3.66 -12.09 7.50
C GLN A 441 -3.75 -12.41 9.00
N GLN A 442 -2.86 -13.28 9.49
CA GLN A 442 -2.90 -13.78 10.87
C GLN A 442 -2.01 -12.93 11.79
N LYS A 443 -2.58 -11.82 12.27
CA LYS A 443 -1.91 -10.87 13.18
C LYS A 443 -1.64 -11.52 14.54
N LEU A 444 -0.60 -11.04 15.24
CA LEU A 444 -0.32 -11.46 16.61
C LEU A 444 -1.43 -10.98 17.54
N SER A 445 -1.85 -11.82 18.48
CA SER A 445 -2.89 -11.49 19.45
C SER A 445 -2.59 -12.13 20.81
N SER A 446 -3.24 -11.64 21.85
CA SER A 446 -3.18 -12.21 23.20
C SER A 446 -3.83 -13.59 23.31
N ASN A 447 -4.72 -13.94 22.38
CA ASN A 447 -5.66 -15.05 22.53
C ASN A 447 -5.24 -16.33 21.80
N SER A 448 -4.24 -16.27 20.92
CA SER A 448 -3.72 -17.44 20.21
C SER A 448 -2.20 -17.51 20.32
N ARG A 449 -1.71 -18.73 20.54
CA ARG A 449 -0.28 -19.08 20.53
C ARG A 449 0.06 -19.98 19.34
N ASP A 450 -0.85 -20.08 18.38
CA ASP A 450 -0.70 -21.00 17.26
C ASP A 450 0.38 -20.49 16.31
N LYS A 451 1.31 -21.39 15.98
CA LYS A 451 2.27 -21.14 14.91
C LYS A 451 1.59 -21.34 13.58
N VAL A 452 1.73 -20.36 12.70
CA VAL A 452 1.17 -20.41 11.34
C VAL A 452 2.25 -20.49 10.28
N TRP A 453 3.53 -20.36 10.64
CA TRP A 453 4.65 -20.51 9.72
C TRP A 453 5.24 -21.91 9.84
N ALA A 454 4.69 -22.85 9.07
CA ALA A 454 5.28 -24.19 8.95
C ALA A 454 6.13 -24.33 7.69
N HIS A 455 5.74 -23.64 6.61
CA HIS A 455 6.37 -23.72 5.30
C HIS A 455 6.46 -22.33 4.65
N ILE A 456 7.42 -22.18 3.75
CA ILE A 456 7.58 -21.03 2.86
C ILE A 456 7.45 -21.51 1.41
N GLN A 457 6.58 -20.83 0.67
CA GLN A 457 6.41 -20.99 -0.76
C GLN A 457 7.09 -19.83 -1.50
N GLU A 458 7.98 -20.14 -2.44
CA GLU A 458 8.73 -19.16 -3.24
C GLU A 458 8.63 -19.47 -4.73
N PHE A 459 8.62 -18.44 -5.56
CA PHE A 459 8.59 -18.60 -7.01
C PHE A 459 9.97 -18.96 -7.56
N ARG A 460 10.02 -19.84 -8.56
CA ARG A 460 11.26 -20.28 -9.21
C ARG A 460 11.75 -19.28 -10.26
N VAL A 461 12.20 -18.10 -9.81
CA VAL A 461 12.53 -16.94 -10.67
C VAL A 461 13.46 -17.27 -11.84
N ASP A 462 14.46 -18.13 -11.64
CA ASP A 462 15.44 -18.46 -12.70
C ASP A 462 15.03 -19.64 -13.58
N GLU A 463 14.01 -20.40 -13.18
CA GLU A 463 13.60 -21.63 -13.86
C GLU A 463 12.27 -21.47 -14.60
N VAL A 464 11.46 -20.49 -14.20
CA VAL A 464 10.06 -20.34 -14.65
C VAL A 464 9.81 -18.90 -15.07
N ASN A 465 9.21 -18.72 -16.24
CA ASN A 465 8.85 -17.41 -16.76
C ASN A 465 7.89 -16.69 -15.78
N LEU A 466 8.14 -15.41 -15.52
CA LEU A 466 7.31 -14.58 -14.64
C LEU A 466 5.82 -14.56 -15.03
N GLU A 467 5.48 -14.80 -16.30
CA GLU A 467 4.10 -14.96 -16.74
C GLU A 467 3.36 -16.14 -16.07
N GLU A 468 4.09 -17.12 -15.56
CA GLU A 468 3.57 -18.26 -14.78
C GLU A 468 3.48 -17.96 -13.28
N TYR A 469 3.94 -16.79 -12.82
CA TYR A 469 3.68 -16.31 -11.47
C TYR A 469 2.19 -16.03 -11.33
N ASP A 470 1.48 -16.92 -10.65
CA ASP A 470 0.04 -16.85 -10.42
C ASP A 470 -0.24 -17.17 -8.95
N ILE A 471 -0.68 -16.13 -8.23
CA ILE A 471 -1.02 -16.19 -6.80
C ILE A 471 -2.53 -16.01 -6.67
N ARG A 472 -3.16 -16.81 -5.81
CA ARG A 472 -4.60 -16.72 -5.54
C ARG A 472 -4.85 -16.34 -4.08
N GLY A 473 -5.73 -15.37 -3.89
CA GLY A 473 -6.26 -15.01 -2.57
C GLY A 473 -7.57 -15.75 -2.28
N ALA A 474 -7.52 -17.04 -1.96
CA ALA A 474 -8.68 -17.91 -1.77
C ALA A 474 -9.13 -18.00 -0.30
N ASN A 475 -10.40 -18.31 -0.05
CA ASN A 475 -10.85 -18.63 1.32
C ASN A 475 -10.26 -19.98 1.76
N GLY A 476 -9.87 -20.12 3.04
CA GLY A 476 -9.32 -21.38 3.55
C GLY A 476 -10.28 -22.56 3.49
N GLY A 477 -11.59 -22.29 3.47
CA GLY A 477 -12.61 -23.29 3.17
C GLY A 477 -12.62 -24.46 4.16
N ARG A 478 -12.84 -25.68 3.65
CA ARG A 478 -12.81 -26.90 4.48
C ARG A 478 -11.38 -27.33 4.84
N CYS A 479 -10.39 -27.00 4.02
CA CYS A 479 -9.00 -27.40 4.24
C CYS A 479 -8.36 -26.59 5.39
N PHE A 480 -8.67 -25.30 5.47
CA PHE A 480 -8.15 -24.39 6.47
C PHE A 480 -9.27 -23.53 7.07
N PRO A 481 -10.18 -24.12 7.88
CA PRO A 481 -11.37 -23.41 8.35
C PRO A 481 -11.06 -22.20 9.24
N ASN A 482 -9.88 -22.17 9.86
CA ASN A 482 -9.42 -21.07 10.71
C ASN A 482 -8.87 -19.89 9.91
N PHE A 483 -8.59 -20.08 8.62
CA PHE A 483 -8.01 -19.05 7.77
C PHE A 483 -9.06 -18.44 6.87
N LYS A 484 -9.38 -17.17 7.16
CA LYS A 484 -10.26 -16.37 6.31
C LYS A 484 -9.75 -16.30 4.87
N ARG A 485 -8.43 -16.18 4.70
CA ARG A 485 -7.79 -16.11 3.39
C ARG A 485 -6.44 -16.79 3.37
N CYS A 486 -6.15 -17.42 2.24
CA CYS A 486 -4.91 -18.07 1.87
C CYS A 486 -4.33 -17.35 0.65
N PHE A 487 -3.02 -17.11 0.66
CA PHE A 487 -2.22 -16.64 -0.45
C PHE A 487 -1.20 -17.72 -0.87
N GLY A 488 -0.58 -17.51 -2.02
CA GLY A 488 0.23 -18.52 -2.69
C GLY A 488 -0.54 -19.23 -3.80
N LYS A 489 0.08 -20.28 -4.31
CA LYS A 489 -0.53 -21.29 -5.16
C LYS A 489 -0.85 -22.51 -4.30
N ASP A 490 -2.14 -22.82 -4.19
CA ASP A 490 -2.68 -23.81 -3.26
C ASP A 490 -2.36 -25.25 -3.66
N MET A 491 -2.52 -25.58 -4.94
CA MET A 491 -2.29 -26.91 -5.52
C MET A 491 -1.45 -26.83 -6.80
N ASP A 492 -0.89 -27.97 -7.21
CA ASP A 492 -0.06 -28.10 -8.43
C ASP A 492 1.00 -27.00 -8.54
N TYR A 493 1.52 -26.56 -7.40
CA TYR A 493 2.41 -25.42 -7.31
C TYR A 493 3.84 -25.77 -7.73
N GLU A 494 4.22 -27.05 -7.71
CA GLU A 494 5.59 -27.53 -7.93
C GLU A 494 6.18 -27.12 -9.27
N LYS A 495 5.32 -26.89 -10.27
CA LYS A 495 5.72 -26.42 -11.60
C LYS A 495 6.32 -25.00 -11.58
N ALA A 496 5.83 -24.14 -10.69
CA ALA A 496 6.18 -22.72 -10.66
C ALA A 496 6.82 -22.28 -9.33
N PHE A 497 6.59 -23.03 -8.26
CA PHE A 497 6.97 -22.68 -6.90
C PHE A 497 7.69 -23.83 -6.21
N THR A 498 8.56 -23.48 -5.28
CA THR A 498 9.12 -24.36 -4.26
C THR A 498 8.34 -24.19 -2.97
N VAL A 499 8.16 -25.27 -2.20
CA VAL A 499 7.66 -25.20 -0.82
C VAL A 499 8.67 -25.88 0.10
N GLN A 500 9.25 -25.11 1.01
CA GLN A 500 10.25 -25.57 1.97
C GLN A 500 9.72 -25.44 3.40
N ALA A 501 10.01 -26.44 4.24
CA ALA A 501 9.70 -26.37 5.67
C ALA A 501 10.57 -25.30 6.36
N ILE A 502 9.96 -24.50 7.23
CA ILE A 502 10.64 -23.36 7.87
C ILE A 502 11.77 -23.79 8.82
N ASP A 503 11.71 -25.02 9.33
CA ASP A 503 12.70 -25.62 10.24
C ASP A 503 14.10 -25.74 9.59
N LYS A 504 14.15 -25.76 8.26
CA LYS A 504 15.39 -25.76 7.47
C LYS A 504 15.97 -24.37 7.23
N LEU A 505 15.31 -23.30 7.68
CA LEU A 505 15.74 -21.92 7.47
C LEU A 505 16.39 -21.34 8.73
N PRO A 506 17.34 -20.39 8.58
CA PRO A 506 18.11 -19.86 9.71
C PRO A 506 17.27 -19.10 10.75
N PHE A 507 16.02 -18.77 10.42
CA PHE A 507 15.06 -18.06 11.26
C PHE A 507 13.87 -18.94 11.69
N ALA A 508 14.02 -20.28 11.69
CA ALA A 508 12.98 -21.23 12.10
C ALA A 508 12.30 -20.91 13.44
N ASN A 509 13.05 -20.31 14.38
CA ASN A 509 12.56 -19.98 15.72
C ASN A 509 11.91 -18.60 15.84
N LEU A 510 11.88 -17.79 14.76
CA LEU A 510 11.41 -16.41 14.81
C LEU A 510 9.96 -16.33 15.30
N GLU A 511 9.05 -17.17 14.78
CA GLU A 511 7.64 -17.11 15.21
C GLU A 511 7.49 -17.37 16.71
N GLN A 512 8.22 -18.35 17.25
CA GLN A 512 8.18 -18.63 18.68
C GLN A 512 8.70 -17.46 19.50
N GLN A 513 9.78 -16.80 19.04
CA GLN A 513 10.32 -15.63 19.70
C GLN A 513 9.32 -14.48 19.73
N LEU A 514 8.63 -14.22 18.60
CA LEU A 514 7.58 -13.20 18.52
C LEU A 514 6.44 -13.50 19.50
N LEU A 515 5.95 -14.74 19.54
CA LEU A 515 4.91 -15.16 20.50
C LEU A 515 5.37 -15.00 21.96
N ASN A 516 6.64 -15.26 22.26
CA ASN A 516 7.20 -15.05 23.59
C ASN A 516 7.24 -13.56 23.95
N PHE A 517 7.59 -12.66 23.02
CA PHE A 517 7.56 -11.22 23.26
C PHE A 517 6.14 -10.68 23.43
N VAL A 518 5.16 -11.22 22.69
CA VAL A 518 3.73 -10.91 22.91
C VAL A 518 3.32 -11.32 24.32
N HIS A 519 3.73 -12.51 24.78
CA HIS A 519 3.42 -12.95 26.13
C HIS A 519 4.08 -12.08 27.20
N GLU A 520 5.33 -11.65 26.97
CA GLU A 520 6.01 -10.70 27.86
C GLU A 520 5.28 -9.35 27.90
N ALA A 521 4.83 -8.84 26.75
CA ALA A 521 4.05 -7.60 26.68
C ALA A 521 2.78 -7.68 27.53
N MET A 522 2.09 -8.83 27.53
CA MET A 522 0.88 -9.02 28.35
C MET A 522 1.13 -9.02 29.87
N SER A 523 2.39 -9.09 30.30
CA SER A 523 2.75 -9.05 31.73
C SER A 523 3.11 -7.66 32.25
N LEU A 524 3.20 -6.67 31.35
CA LEU A 524 3.38 -5.25 31.64
C LEU A 524 2.02 -4.57 31.79
#